data_AF-A0A8I5UGZ8-F1
#
_entry.id   AF-A0A8I5UGZ8-F1
#
_cell.length_a   1.000
_cell.length_b   1.000
_cell.length_c   1.000
_cell.angle_alpha   90.00
_cell.angle_beta   90.00
_cell.angle_gamma   90.00
#
_symmetry.space_group_name_H-M   'P 1'
#
loop_
_entity.id
_entity.type
_entity.pdbx_description
1 polymer ?
#
loop_
_entity_poly.entity_id
_entity_poly.type
_entity_poly.pdbx_seq_one_letter_code
_entity_poly.pdbx_strand_id
1 'polypeptide(L)'
;MWMLLALLALSAARPSASAESHWCYEVQAESSNYRCLVPAKWGGNCQKDRQSPINIVTTKAKVDKRLGHFFFSGYDKKQTWTVQNNGHSVMMLLENKASISGGGLPPYQATQLHLHWSNSLRNGSEHSLNGEYFAMEMHIVHEKEKGTSRNVKEAQDPEDEIAVLAFLVEAGPQVNEGFRPLVEALSNVPKPEMSTTMAESSLLDLLPKEEKLRHYFRYLGSLTTPTCDEKVVWTVFQEPIQLHREQILAFSQKLYYDKEQTLSMKDNVRPLQQPGQRAVMKSGAPGQPLPWALPALLGPMLACLLAGFLQ
;
A
#
# COMPACT_ATOMS: atom_id res chain seq x y z
N MET A 1 78.57 8.64 2.04
CA MET A 1 77.92 7.49 2.69
C MET A 1 76.61 7.98 3.27
N TRP A 2 75.49 7.60 2.67
CA TRP A 2 74.15 7.91 3.16
C TRP A 2 73.90 7.22 4.51
N MET A 3 73.12 7.83 5.40
CA MET A 3 72.20 7.11 6.29
C MET A 3 71.06 8.03 6.73
N LEU A 4 69.86 7.44 6.68
CA LEU A 4 68.54 8.04 6.71
C LEU A 4 67.94 8.23 8.12
N LEU A 5 67.14 9.29 8.24
CA LEU A 5 65.82 9.45 8.89
C LEU A 5 65.29 8.37 9.87
N ALA A 6 64.74 8.86 10.98
CA ALA A 6 63.42 8.42 11.49
C ALA A 6 62.72 9.56 12.27
N LEU A 7 61.85 10.30 11.58
CA LEU A 7 60.84 11.18 12.20
C LEU A 7 59.60 10.34 12.50
N LEU A 8 59.27 10.19 13.78
CA LEU A 8 58.03 9.57 14.25
C LEU A 8 56.85 10.50 13.92
N ALA A 9 56.16 10.23 12.81
CA ALA A 9 54.84 10.76 12.55
C ALA A 9 53.82 9.92 13.33
N LEU A 10 53.22 10.49 14.39
CA LEU A 10 51.99 9.95 14.97
C LEU A 10 50.87 10.08 13.93
N SER A 11 50.63 8.98 13.20
CA SER A 11 49.41 8.79 12.43
C SER A 11 48.25 8.65 13.43
N ALA A 12 47.52 9.75 13.65
CA ALA A 12 46.18 9.65 14.19
C ALA A 12 45.33 8.91 13.15
N ALA A 13 45.11 7.61 13.39
CA ALA A 13 44.17 6.83 12.60
C ALA A 13 42.82 7.54 12.66
N ARG A 14 42.42 8.16 11.55
CA ARG A 14 41.03 8.57 11.34
C ARG A 14 40.19 7.30 11.52
N PRO A 15 39.12 7.31 12.34
CA PRO A 15 38.20 6.20 12.34
C PRO A 15 37.77 5.98 10.90
N SER A 16 38.06 4.79 10.37
CA SER A 16 37.51 4.34 9.10
C SER A 16 36.00 4.50 9.25
N ALA A 17 35.39 5.35 8.42
CA ALA A 17 33.94 5.43 8.34
C ALA A 17 33.46 4.01 8.09
N SER A 18 32.81 3.38 9.08
CA SER A 18 32.16 2.10 8.83
C SER A 18 31.22 2.37 7.66
N ALA A 19 31.30 1.56 6.60
CA ALA A 19 30.29 1.58 5.55
C ALA A 19 28.93 1.66 6.23
N GLU A 20 28.19 2.75 6.01
CA GLU A 20 26.85 2.89 6.59
C GLU A 20 26.08 1.63 6.18
N SER A 21 25.76 0.81 7.17
CA SER A 21 25.11 -0.46 6.93
C SER A 21 23.78 -0.20 6.22
N HIS A 22 23.59 -0.83 5.06
CA HIS A 22 22.36 -0.76 4.28
C HIS A 22 21.14 -1.09 5.16
N TRP A 23 19.97 -0.51 4.87
CA TRP A 23 18.75 -0.78 5.63
C TRP A 23 18.16 -2.16 5.29
N CYS A 24 17.42 -2.74 6.22
CA CYS A 24 16.73 -4.02 6.03
C CYS A 24 15.51 -4.10 6.96
N TYR A 25 14.65 -5.11 6.77
CA TYR A 25 13.61 -5.50 7.74
C TYR A 25 14.17 -6.46 8.81
N GLU A 26 13.47 -6.64 9.94
CA GLU A 26 13.91 -7.54 11.03
C GLU A 26 14.26 -8.95 10.53
N VAL A 27 13.42 -9.54 9.69
CA VAL A 27 13.59 -10.90 9.15
C VAL A 27 14.90 -11.10 8.37
N GLN A 28 15.43 -10.04 7.75
CA GLN A 28 16.70 -10.09 7.03
C GLN A 28 17.90 -10.08 7.98
N ALA A 29 17.78 -9.39 9.12
CA ALA A 29 18.83 -9.36 10.14
C ALA A 29 18.91 -10.66 10.94
N GLU A 30 17.80 -11.37 11.12
CA GLU A 30 17.76 -12.67 11.83
C GLU A 30 18.38 -13.82 11.03
N SER A 31 18.25 -13.77 9.71
CA SER A 31 18.61 -14.86 8.80
C SER A 31 20.02 -14.76 8.22
N SER A 32 20.68 -13.61 8.37
CA SER A 32 21.96 -13.34 7.69
C SER A 32 23.10 -13.03 8.66
N ASN A 33 24.33 -13.36 8.26
CA ASN A 33 25.56 -12.79 8.85
C ASN A 33 25.77 -11.31 8.42
N TYR A 34 24.79 -10.72 7.72
CA TYR A 34 24.89 -9.39 7.15
C TYR A 34 24.46 -8.35 8.19
N ARG A 35 25.34 -7.38 8.45
CA ARG A 35 25.02 -6.26 9.35
C ARG A 35 24.25 -5.21 8.56
N CYS A 36 22.95 -5.12 8.81
CA CYS A 36 22.07 -4.11 8.24
C CYS A 36 21.34 -3.31 9.34
N LEU A 37 20.79 -2.15 8.98
CA LEU A 37 19.96 -1.35 9.89
C LEU A 37 18.52 -1.87 9.86
N VAL A 38 18.09 -2.49 10.95
CA VAL A 38 16.68 -2.88 11.19
C VAL A 38 15.79 -1.65 11.44
N PRO A 39 14.46 -1.72 11.27
CA PRO A 39 13.52 -0.61 11.44
C PRO A 39 13.72 0.28 12.66
N ALA A 40 13.94 -0.30 13.84
CA ALA A 40 14.19 0.46 15.06
C ALA A 40 15.48 1.33 15.02
N LYS A 41 16.38 1.08 14.06
CA LYS A 41 17.66 1.77 13.85
C LYS A 41 17.74 2.50 12.50
N TRP A 42 16.66 2.56 11.73
CA TRP A 42 16.67 3.31 10.47
C TRP A 42 16.93 4.80 10.74
N GLY A 43 17.84 5.38 9.96
CA GLY A 43 18.24 6.79 10.03
C GLY A 43 17.31 7.72 9.23
N GLY A 44 17.82 8.85 8.78
CA GLY A 44 17.03 9.84 8.02
C GLY A 44 15.87 10.41 8.85
N ASN A 45 14.67 10.42 8.27
CA ASN A 45 13.46 10.93 8.93
C ASN A 45 12.71 9.84 9.72
N CYS A 46 13.21 8.60 9.76
CA CYS A 46 12.47 7.44 10.30
C CYS A 46 12.18 7.51 11.80
N GLN A 47 12.86 8.40 12.54
CA GLN A 47 12.68 8.61 13.99
C GLN A 47 11.84 9.88 14.32
N LYS A 48 11.21 10.51 13.33
CA LYS A 48 10.31 11.66 13.53
C LYS A 48 8.92 11.21 14.00
N ASP A 49 8.04 12.17 14.26
CA ASP A 49 6.79 11.96 15.01
C ASP A 49 5.54 11.73 14.15
N ARG A 50 5.62 11.91 12.83
CA ARG A 50 4.49 11.77 11.89
C ARG A 50 4.67 10.58 10.96
N GLN A 51 5.22 9.49 11.49
CA GLN A 51 5.58 8.30 10.72
C GLN A 51 4.38 7.40 10.39
N SER A 52 4.53 6.62 9.32
CA SER A 52 3.61 5.54 8.87
C SER A 52 4.34 4.19 8.94
N PRO A 53 3.63 3.05 9.04
CA PRO A 53 2.17 2.89 9.08
C PRO A 53 1.59 3.10 10.49
N ILE A 54 0.26 3.19 10.60
CA ILE A 54 -0.46 3.32 11.89
C ILE A 54 -1.61 2.31 12.02
N ASN A 55 -2.00 2.02 13.26
CA ASN A 55 -3.30 1.40 13.54
C ASN A 55 -4.40 2.47 13.44
N ILE A 56 -5.42 2.20 12.62
CA ILE A 56 -6.57 3.09 12.45
C ILE A 56 -7.71 2.58 13.34
N VAL A 57 -7.99 3.31 14.41
CA VAL A 57 -9.20 3.08 15.23
C VAL A 57 -10.40 3.70 14.51
N THR A 58 -11.12 2.88 13.76
CA THR A 58 -12.16 3.27 12.80
C THR A 58 -13.31 4.10 13.40
N THR A 59 -13.63 3.86 14.67
CA THR A 59 -14.65 4.59 15.44
C THR A 59 -14.18 5.98 15.88
N LYS A 60 -12.88 6.18 16.06
CA LYS A 60 -12.28 7.50 16.37
C LYS A 60 -12.02 8.34 15.13
N ALA A 61 -12.00 7.72 13.94
CA ALA A 61 -11.85 8.43 12.68
C ALA A 61 -13.06 9.33 12.41
N LYS A 62 -12.82 10.63 12.26
CA LYS A 62 -13.87 11.64 12.08
C LYS A 62 -14.31 11.66 10.61
N VAL A 63 -15.62 11.70 10.38
CA VAL A 63 -16.16 11.85 9.02
C VAL A 63 -15.80 13.24 8.51
N ASP A 64 -15.22 13.32 7.32
CA ASP A 64 -15.01 14.56 6.58
C ASP A 64 -15.83 14.54 5.30
N LYS A 65 -16.82 15.43 5.20
CA LYS A 65 -17.73 15.50 4.04
C LYS A 65 -17.03 15.96 2.74
N ARG A 66 -15.82 16.51 2.84
CA ARG A 66 -15.00 16.92 1.69
C ARG A 66 -14.31 15.73 1.02
N LEU A 67 -14.20 14.60 1.72
CA LEU A 67 -13.66 13.35 1.21
C LEU A 67 -14.70 12.63 0.34
N GLY A 68 -14.78 13.05 -0.92
CA GLY A 68 -15.66 12.51 -1.96
C GLY A 68 -15.11 11.27 -2.66
N HIS A 69 -15.64 10.94 -3.83
CA HIS A 69 -15.20 9.79 -4.64
C HIS A 69 -13.83 10.06 -5.27
N PHE A 70 -13.04 9.01 -5.47
CA PHE A 70 -11.88 9.07 -6.35
C PHE A 70 -12.32 9.01 -7.82
N PHE A 71 -11.56 9.68 -8.67
CA PHE A 71 -11.62 9.53 -10.11
C PHE A 71 -10.31 8.93 -10.59
N PHE A 72 -10.38 7.77 -11.22
CA PHE A 72 -9.23 7.04 -11.73
C PHE A 72 -9.11 7.28 -13.24
N SER A 73 -7.96 7.79 -13.68
CA SER A 73 -7.67 8.03 -15.10
C SER A 73 -6.59 7.06 -15.57
N GLY A 74 -6.86 6.33 -16.65
CA GLY A 74 -5.91 5.37 -17.23
C GLY A 74 -5.80 4.03 -16.50
N TYR A 75 -6.48 3.87 -15.36
CA TYR A 75 -6.51 2.64 -14.57
C TYR A 75 -7.17 1.46 -15.29
N ASP A 76 -8.12 1.75 -16.18
CA ASP A 76 -8.89 0.79 -16.98
C ASP A 76 -8.14 0.31 -18.24
N LYS A 77 -7.08 1.02 -18.65
CA LYS A 77 -6.31 0.69 -19.85
C LYS A 77 -5.48 -0.55 -19.62
N LYS A 78 -5.63 -1.54 -20.50
CA LYS A 78 -4.73 -2.70 -20.56
C LYS A 78 -3.34 -2.25 -20.99
N GLN A 79 -2.33 -2.74 -20.29
CA GLN A 79 -0.93 -2.45 -20.51
C GLN A 79 -0.09 -3.70 -20.22
N THR A 80 1.11 -3.76 -20.77
CA THR A 80 2.15 -4.71 -20.38
C THR A 80 3.12 -4.02 -19.43
N TRP A 81 2.91 -4.19 -18.13
CA TRP A 81 3.70 -3.50 -17.11
C TRP A 81 5.06 -4.15 -16.90
N THR A 82 6.11 -3.33 -16.73
CA THR A 82 7.39 -3.81 -16.22
C THR A 82 7.26 -4.03 -14.72
N VAL A 83 7.62 -5.23 -14.26
CA VAL A 83 7.66 -5.59 -12.85
C VAL A 83 9.08 -6.03 -12.47
N GLN A 84 9.55 -5.59 -11.32
CA GLN A 84 10.91 -5.86 -10.85
C GLN A 84 10.95 -6.25 -9.39
N ASN A 85 11.90 -7.09 -9.01
CA ASN A 85 12.28 -7.31 -7.62
C ASN A 85 13.40 -6.33 -7.26
N ASN A 86 13.14 -5.40 -6.34
CA ASN A 86 14.11 -4.38 -5.94
C ASN A 86 14.89 -4.75 -4.67
N GLY A 87 14.80 -6.00 -4.22
CA GLY A 87 15.41 -6.47 -2.97
C GLY A 87 14.62 -6.11 -1.70
N HIS A 88 13.45 -5.48 -1.81
CA HIS A 88 12.58 -5.13 -0.68
C HIS A 88 11.10 -5.42 -0.94
N SER A 89 10.70 -5.42 -2.20
CA SER A 89 9.37 -5.76 -2.69
C SER A 89 9.47 -6.20 -4.15
N VAL A 90 8.38 -6.73 -4.67
CA VAL A 90 8.08 -6.67 -6.09
C VAL A 90 7.41 -5.32 -6.42
N MET A 91 7.83 -4.65 -7.49
CA MET A 91 7.39 -3.30 -7.85
C MET A 91 7.05 -3.23 -9.34
N MET A 92 5.87 -2.72 -9.67
CA MET A 92 5.43 -2.41 -11.02
C MET A 92 5.74 -0.94 -11.34
N LEU A 93 6.33 -0.68 -12.51
CA LEU A 93 6.60 0.67 -13.00
C LEU A 93 5.39 1.20 -13.78
N LEU A 94 4.80 2.30 -13.31
CA LEU A 94 3.56 2.84 -13.89
C LEU A 94 3.81 3.96 -14.91
N GLU A 95 5.01 4.56 -14.90
CA GLU A 95 5.50 5.49 -15.93
C GLU A 95 4.53 6.64 -16.25
N ASN A 96 3.80 7.14 -15.24
CA ASN A 96 2.79 8.20 -15.40
C ASN A 96 1.68 7.86 -16.41
N LYS A 97 1.41 6.56 -16.67
CA LYS A 97 0.35 6.10 -17.59
C LYS A 97 -1.05 6.17 -16.96
N ALA A 98 -1.13 6.46 -15.66
CA ALA A 98 -2.36 6.58 -14.90
C ALA A 98 -2.25 7.74 -13.90
N SER A 99 -3.39 8.31 -13.51
CA SER A 99 -3.47 9.35 -12.50
C SER A 99 -4.74 9.24 -11.67
N ILE A 100 -4.75 9.90 -10.52
CA ILE A 100 -5.91 9.99 -9.63
C ILE A 100 -6.26 11.45 -9.38
N SER A 101 -7.55 11.71 -9.15
CA SER A 101 -8.05 12.98 -8.61
C SER A 101 -9.30 12.72 -7.77
N GLY A 102 -9.91 13.76 -7.21
CA GLY A 102 -11.03 13.59 -6.28
C GLY A 102 -10.51 13.05 -4.95
N GLY A 103 -11.35 12.35 -4.19
CA GLY A 103 -10.94 11.81 -2.88
C GLY A 103 -10.50 12.90 -1.88
N GLY A 104 -10.85 14.17 -2.12
CA GLY A 104 -10.34 15.34 -1.39
C GLY A 104 -8.95 15.84 -1.81
N LEU A 105 -8.41 15.37 -2.95
CA LEU A 105 -7.08 15.68 -3.45
C LEU A 105 -7.13 16.45 -4.79
N PRO A 106 -6.09 17.24 -5.13
CA PRO A 106 -5.78 17.62 -6.51
C PRO A 106 -5.33 16.40 -7.34
N PRO A 107 -5.01 16.55 -8.63
CA PRO A 107 -4.45 15.47 -9.45
C PRO A 107 -3.07 14.99 -8.97
N TYR A 108 -2.85 13.67 -8.98
CA TYR A 108 -1.55 13.02 -8.76
C TYR A 108 -1.29 11.97 -9.83
N GLN A 109 -0.06 11.91 -10.34
CA GLN A 109 0.40 10.95 -11.35
C GLN A 109 0.93 9.68 -10.71
N ALA A 110 0.55 8.52 -11.22
CA ALA A 110 0.97 7.23 -10.71
C ALA A 110 2.41 6.90 -11.15
N THR A 111 3.28 6.62 -10.18
CA THR A 111 4.71 6.37 -10.42
C THR A 111 5.04 4.88 -10.34
N GLN A 112 4.60 4.22 -9.27
CA GLN A 112 4.84 2.80 -9.03
C GLN A 112 3.71 2.16 -8.20
N LEU A 113 3.66 0.83 -8.25
CA LEU A 113 2.87 -0.01 -7.34
C LEU A 113 3.78 -1.06 -6.71
N HIS A 114 3.68 -1.30 -5.41
CA HIS A 114 4.42 -2.36 -4.72
C HIS A 114 3.59 -2.98 -3.58
N LEU A 115 4.12 -4.02 -2.93
CA LEU A 115 3.38 -4.82 -1.95
C LEU A 115 4.22 -5.13 -0.70
N HIS A 116 3.53 -5.24 0.42
CA HIS A 116 4.04 -5.76 1.69
C HIS A 116 3.26 -7.03 2.03
N TRP A 117 3.91 -8.07 2.53
CA TRP A 117 3.25 -9.35 2.82
C TRP A 117 3.95 -10.19 3.87
N SER A 118 3.25 -11.21 4.36
CA SER A 118 3.77 -12.26 5.24
C SER A 118 3.25 -13.63 4.80
N ASN A 119 3.83 -14.70 5.35
CA ASN A 119 3.27 -16.05 5.23
C ASN A 119 2.14 -16.27 6.23
N SER A 120 2.09 -15.44 7.26
CA SER A 120 0.93 -15.32 8.13
C SER A 120 -0.16 -14.55 7.39
N LEU A 121 -1.32 -15.17 7.19
CA LEU A 121 -2.48 -14.52 6.58
C LEU A 121 -3.09 -13.38 7.44
N ARG A 122 -2.42 -13.00 8.53
CA ARG A 122 -2.86 -12.00 9.49
C ARG A 122 -1.76 -11.04 9.94
N ASN A 123 -0.57 -11.02 9.35
CA ASN A 123 0.53 -10.12 9.76
C ASN A 123 1.33 -9.54 8.57
N GLY A 124 0.74 -9.48 7.38
CA GLY A 124 1.45 -9.00 6.18
C GLY A 124 1.09 -7.59 5.74
N SER A 125 0.07 -6.96 6.34
CA SER A 125 -0.21 -5.54 6.11
C SER A 125 0.65 -4.63 6.98
N GLU A 126 0.95 -3.44 6.48
CA GLU A 126 1.65 -2.42 7.24
C GLU A 126 0.67 -1.71 8.19
N HIS A 127 -0.46 -1.26 7.65
CA HIS A 127 -1.57 -0.72 8.42
C HIS A 127 -2.38 -1.83 9.08
N SER A 128 -3.08 -1.45 10.14
CA SER A 128 -4.13 -2.27 10.76
C SER A 128 -5.39 -1.45 10.96
N LEU A 129 -6.55 -2.11 10.97
CA LEU A 129 -7.84 -1.51 11.29
C LEU A 129 -8.33 -2.07 12.62
N ASN A 130 -8.49 -1.22 13.63
CA ASN A 130 -8.84 -1.63 15.00
C ASN A 130 -7.90 -2.71 15.60
N GLY A 131 -6.62 -2.71 15.20
CA GLY A 131 -5.64 -3.71 15.61
C GLY A 131 -5.66 -5.01 14.80
N GLU A 132 -6.56 -5.13 13.81
CA GLU A 132 -6.59 -6.26 12.89
C GLU A 132 -5.68 -6.00 11.69
N TYR A 133 -4.76 -6.93 11.46
CA TYR A 133 -3.85 -6.95 10.33
C TYR A 133 -4.33 -7.94 9.26
N PHE A 134 -3.90 -7.70 8.04
CA PHE A 134 -4.29 -8.42 6.84
C PHE A 134 -3.11 -9.24 6.30
N ALA A 135 -3.35 -10.07 5.27
CA ALA A 135 -2.33 -10.97 4.73
C ALA A 135 -1.27 -10.24 3.89
N MET A 136 -1.66 -9.15 3.24
CA MET A 136 -0.77 -8.27 2.48
C MET A 136 -1.32 -6.84 2.51
N GLU A 137 -0.51 -5.89 2.05
CA GLU A 137 -0.95 -4.54 1.72
C GLU A 137 -0.30 -4.07 0.43
N MET A 138 -1.12 -3.60 -0.50
CA MET A 138 -0.67 -3.06 -1.78
C MET A 138 -0.66 -1.54 -1.70
N HIS A 139 0.43 -0.92 -2.15
CA HIS A 139 0.59 0.53 -2.25
C HIS A 139 0.68 0.95 -3.71
N ILE A 140 -0.19 1.88 -4.12
CA ILE A 140 -0.05 2.59 -5.39
C ILE A 140 0.41 4.00 -5.09
N VAL A 141 1.63 4.32 -5.48
CA VAL A 141 2.31 5.57 -5.18
C VAL A 141 2.09 6.56 -6.30
N HIS A 142 1.72 7.78 -5.92
CA HIS A 142 1.49 8.88 -6.85
C HIS A 142 2.22 10.15 -6.38
N GLU A 143 2.63 10.97 -7.34
CA GLU A 143 3.25 12.28 -7.09
C GLU A 143 2.33 13.40 -7.55
N LYS A 144 2.27 14.49 -6.76
CA LYS A 144 1.41 15.64 -7.04
C LYS A 144 1.79 16.28 -8.38
N GLU A 145 0.81 16.55 -9.24
CA GLU A 145 1.08 17.23 -10.50
C GLU A 145 1.45 18.71 -10.27
N LYS A 146 2.63 19.12 -10.76
CA LYS A 146 3.09 20.51 -10.64
C LYS A 146 2.12 21.48 -11.32
N GLY A 147 1.81 22.59 -10.64
CA GLY A 147 0.96 23.66 -11.17
C GLY A 147 -0.55 23.37 -11.15
N THR A 148 -0.98 22.22 -10.60
CA THR A 148 -2.41 21.86 -10.51
C THR A 148 -3.06 22.21 -9.17
N SER A 149 -2.26 22.68 -8.20
CA SER A 149 -2.75 23.11 -6.89
C SER A 149 -3.64 24.35 -7.00
N ARG A 150 -4.71 24.41 -6.21
CA ARG A 150 -5.74 25.45 -6.33
C ARG A 150 -5.30 26.81 -5.79
N ASN A 151 -4.29 26.81 -4.92
CA ASN A 151 -3.75 28.00 -4.30
C ASN A 151 -2.27 27.79 -3.91
N VAL A 152 -1.59 28.90 -3.61
CA VAL A 152 -0.16 28.90 -3.25
C VAL A 152 0.13 28.02 -2.03
N LYS A 153 -0.78 27.98 -1.04
CA LYS A 153 -0.61 27.15 0.16
C LYS A 153 -0.59 25.66 -0.18
N GLU A 154 -1.51 25.18 -1.02
CA GLU A 154 -1.57 23.79 -1.49
C GLU A 154 -0.40 23.42 -2.41
N ALA A 155 0.12 24.39 -3.17
CA ALA A 155 1.28 24.19 -4.04
C ALA A 155 2.60 24.06 -3.26
N GLN A 156 2.66 24.67 -2.07
CA GLN A 156 3.85 24.72 -1.23
C GLN A 156 3.77 23.79 -0.01
N ASP A 157 2.68 23.02 0.14
CA ASP A 157 2.54 22.07 1.24
C ASP A 157 3.49 20.88 1.02
N PRO A 158 4.54 20.72 1.84
CA PRO A 158 5.48 19.62 1.69
C PRO A 158 4.91 18.31 2.27
N GLU A 159 3.81 18.35 3.03
CA GLU A 159 3.28 17.17 3.73
C GLU A 159 2.46 16.23 2.82
N ASP A 160 2.11 16.68 1.61
CA ASP A 160 1.26 15.95 0.66
C ASP A 160 1.85 15.91 -0.78
N GLU A 161 3.18 15.98 -0.92
CA GLU A 161 3.86 15.82 -2.22
C GLU A 161 3.56 14.45 -2.85
N ILE A 162 3.39 13.42 -2.02
CA ILE A 162 3.09 12.05 -2.42
C ILE A 162 1.71 11.64 -1.93
N ALA A 163 0.90 11.02 -2.78
CA ALA A 163 -0.32 10.34 -2.39
C ALA A 163 -0.15 8.82 -2.54
N VAL A 164 -0.36 8.08 -1.45
CA VAL A 164 -0.35 6.61 -1.49
C VAL A 164 -1.76 6.09 -1.29
N LEU A 165 -2.21 5.26 -2.23
CA LEU A 165 -3.42 4.45 -2.11
C LEU A 165 -3.03 3.08 -1.55
N ALA A 166 -3.51 2.76 -0.36
CA ALA A 166 -3.26 1.50 0.33
C ALA A 166 -4.50 0.61 0.28
N PHE A 167 -4.30 -0.62 -0.20
CA PHE A 167 -5.33 -1.66 -0.25
C PHE A 167 -4.89 -2.84 0.60
N LEU A 168 -5.65 -3.12 1.65
CA LEU A 168 -5.46 -4.30 2.48
C LEU A 168 -5.88 -5.54 1.69
N VAL A 169 -5.18 -6.66 1.88
CA VAL A 169 -5.43 -7.90 1.14
C VAL A 169 -5.69 -9.05 2.11
N GLU A 170 -6.79 -9.76 1.93
CA GLU A 170 -7.13 -10.96 2.69
C GLU A 170 -7.26 -12.20 1.80
N ALA A 171 -7.22 -13.36 2.45
CA ALA A 171 -7.48 -14.63 1.77
C ALA A 171 -8.98 -14.77 1.50
N GLY A 172 -9.35 -14.93 0.23
CA GLY A 172 -10.69 -15.26 -0.23
C GLY A 172 -10.79 -16.69 -0.77
N PRO A 173 -12.02 -17.16 -1.05
CA PRO A 173 -12.26 -18.52 -1.52
C PRO A 173 -11.92 -18.76 -3.00
N GLN A 174 -11.76 -17.69 -3.79
CA GLN A 174 -11.58 -17.77 -5.24
C GLN A 174 -10.23 -17.21 -5.67
N VAL A 175 -9.72 -17.76 -6.78
CA VAL A 175 -8.59 -17.15 -7.51
C VAL A 175 -9.04 -15.81 -8.05
N ASN A 176 -8.29 -14.77 -7.72
CA ASN A 176 -8.48 -13.44 -8.28
C ASN A 176 -7.79 -13.39 -9.64
N GLU A 177 -8.59 -13.44 -10.70
CA GLU A 177 -8.13 -13.42 -12.10
C GLU A 177 -7.34 -12.16 -12.45
N GLY A 178 -7.72 -11.01 -11.87
CA GLY A 178 -7.03 -9.74 -12.12
C GLY A 178 -5.59 -9.71 -11.60
N PHE A 179 -5.32 -10.42 -10.49
CA PHE A 179 -3.98 -10.58 -9.95
C PHE A 179 -3.13 -11.65 -10.65
N ARG A 180 -3.72 -12.52 -11.48
CA ARG A 180 -3.00 -13.63 -12.11
C ARG A 180 -1.75 -13.18 -12.88
N PRO A 181 -1.80 -12.12 -13.74
CA PRO A 181 -0.62 -11.67 -14.49
C PRO A 181 0.56 -11.30 -13.58
N LEU A 182 0.30 -10.69 -12.42
CA LEU A 182 1.34 -10.32 -11.45
C LEU A 182 1.91 -11.58 -10.79
N VAL A 183 1.04 -12.48 -10.31
CA VAL A 183 1.43 -13.72 -9.60
C VAL A 183 2.25 -14.67 -10.49
N GLU A 184 1.95 -14.72 -11.78
CA GLU A 184 2.71 -15.49 -12.77
C GLU A 184 4.10 -14.88 -13.01
N ALA A 185 4.17 -13.55 -13.17
CA ALA A 185 5.40 -12.82 -13.43
C ALA A 185 6.44 -12.94 -12.29
N LEU A 186 6.01 -13.19 -11.05
CA LEU A 186 6.92 -13.38 -9.90
C LEU A 186 8.00 -14.44 -10.16
N SER A 187 7.65 -15.49 -10.91
CA SER A 187 8.55 -16.61 -11.23
C SER A 187 9.75 -16.17 -12.09
N ASN A 188 9.63 -15.03 -12.79
CA ASN A 188 10.65 -14.48 -13.67
C ASN A 188 11.48 -13.38 -13.00
N VAL A 189 11.14 -12.98 -11.76
CA VAL A 189 11.90 -11.99 -10.97
C VAL A 189 12.25 -12.49 -9.56
N PRO A 190 12.77 -13.73 -9.41
CA PRO A 190 13.00 -14.30 -8.09
C PRO A 190 14.05 -13.56 -7.27
N LYS A 191 15.01 -12.87 -7.91
CA LYS A 191 16.17 -12.23 -7.27
C LYS A 191 16.12 -10.70 -7.40
N PRO A 192 16.75 -9.96 -6.48
CA PRO A 192 16.91 -8.50 -6.62
C PRO A 192 17.55 -8.12 -7.97
N GLU A 193 17.17 -6.95 -8.48
CA GLU A 193 17.60 -6.37 -9.77
C GLU A 193 17.07 -7.10 -11.02
N MET A 194 16.32 -8.18 -10.86
CA MET A 194 15.61 -8.81 -11.98
C MET A 194 14.33 -8.04 -12.31
N SER A 195 14.05 -7.91 -13.61
CA SER A 195 12.79 -7.37 -14.13
C SER A 195 12.22 -8.28 -15.21
N THR A 196 10.90 -8.21 -15.39
CA THR A 196 10.17 -8.90 -16.45
C THR A 196 8.98 -8.05 -16.89
N THR A 197 8.34 -8.45 -17.98
CA THR A 197 7.11 -7.81 -18.48
C THR A 197 5.93 -8.70 -18.15
N MET A 198 4.92 -8.13 -17.49
CA MET A 198 3.65 -8.82 -17.21
C MET A 198 2.83 -9.02 -18.50
N ALA A 199 2.00 -10.07 -18.51
CA ALA A 199 0.92 -10.17 -19.48
C ALA A 199 -0.04 -8.97 -19.36
N GLU A 200 -0.81 -8.71 -20.42
CA GLU A 200 -1.72 -7.57 -20.48
C GLU A 200 -2.67 -7.52 -19.28
N SER A 201 -2.66 -6.40 -18.56
CA SER A 201 -3.47 -6.16 -17.38
C SER A 201 -3.71 -4.67 -17.19
N SER A 202 -4.78 -4.31 -16.48
CA SER A 202 -5.11 -2.95 -16.08
C SER A 202 -4.90 -2.80 -14.57
N LEU A 203 -4.70 -1.58 -14.08
CA LEU A 203 -4.64 -1.35 -12.63
C LEU A 203 -5.99 -1.63 -11.97
N LEU A 204 -7.09 -1.35 -12.67
CA LEU A 204 -8.44 -1.62 -12.21
C LEU A 204 -8.68 -3.12 -11.95
N ASP A 205 -8.01 -4.01 -12.69
CA ASP A 205 -8.07 -5.47 -12.45
C ASP A 205 -7.56 -5.85 -11.05
N LEU A 206 -6.68 -5.02 -10.46
CA LEU A 206 -6.07 -5.26 -9.14
C LEU A 206 -6.88 -4.66 -8.00
N LEU A 207 -7.95 -3.91 -8.28
CA LEU A 207 -8.70 -3.19 -7.24
C LEU A 207 -10.00 -3.91 -6.87
N PRO A 208 -10.53 -3.69 -5.65
CA PRO A 208 -11.94 -3.92 -5.40
C PRO A 208 -12.79 -3.12 -6.39
N LYS A 209 -14.04 -3.57 -6.61
CA LYS A 209 -14.98 -2.83 -7.46
C LYS A 209 -15.06 -1.37 -7.03
N GLU A 210 -15.06 -0.45 -8.01
CA GLU A 210 -14.96 0.99 -7.77
C GLU A 210 -16.08 1.51 -6.85
N GLU A 211 -17.29 0.94 -6.91
CA GLU A 211 -18.38 1.32 -6.00
C GLU A 211 -18.06 1.08 -4.51
N LYS A 212 -17.16 0.13 -4.20
CA LYS A 212 -16.73 -0.19 -2.84
C LYS A 212 -15.59 0.71 -2.35
N LEU A 213 -14.92 1.42 -3.26
CA LEU A 213 -13.83 2.37 -2.95
C LEU A 213 -14.34 3.70 -2.38
N ARG A 214 -15.65 3.80 -2.08
CA ARG A 214 -16.27 4.97 -1.44
C ARG A 214 -15.91 5.10 0.04
N HIS A 215 -15.50 4.02 0.71
CA HIS A 215 -15.15 3.98 2.13
C HIS A 215 -13.64 3.88 2.31
N TYR A 216 -13.04 4.95 2.82
CA TYR A 216 -11.60 5.01 3.04
C TYR A 216 -11.25 5.93 4.21
N PHE A 217 -10.06 5.71 4.77
CA PHE A 217 -9.45 6.54 5.79
C PHE A 217 -8.39 7.45 5.18
N ARG A 218 -8.18 8.62 5.78
CA ARG A 218 -7.26 9.66 5.31
C ARG A 218 -6.44 10.23 6.47
N TYR A 219 -5.12 10.30 6.30
CA TYR A 219 -4.24 11.00 7.24
C TYR A 219 -2.92 11.43 6.56
N LEU A 220 -2.18 12.33 7.20
CA LEU A 220 -0.84 12.73 6.77
C LEU A 220 0.23 11.91 7.51
N GLY A 221 1.20 11.39 6.78
CA GLY A 221 2.21 10.50 7.30
C GLY A 221 3.49 10.51 6.49
N SER A 222 4.22 9.39 6.52
CA SER A 222 5.52 9.25 5.88
C SER A 222 5.56 8.14 4.84
N LEU A 223 6.65 8.06 4.11
CA LEU A 223 7.09 6.81 3.48
C LEU A 223 7.33 5.74 4.57
N THR A 224 7.07 4.47 4.25
CA THR A 224 7.24 3.33 5.17
C THR A 224 8.58 2.61 5.01
N THR A 225 9.43 3.11 4.12
CA THR A 225 10.84 2.71 3.97
C THR A 225 11.74 3.94 4.09
N PRO A 226 13.04 3.77 4.41
CA PRO A 226 14.00 4.86 4.41
C PRO A 226 13.98 5.64 3.08
N THR A 227 14.07 6.98 3.10
CA THR A 227 14.39 7.86 4.23
C THR A 227 13.23 8.22 5.16
N CYS A 228 12.05 7.63 4.96
CA CYS A 228 10.83 7.85 5.76
C CYS A 228 10.34 9.32 5.80
N ASP A 229 10.44 10.01 4.68
CA ASP A 229 10.04 11.42 4.56
C ASP A 229 8.56 11.62 4.88
N GLU A 230 8.24 12.62 5.69
CA GLU A 230 6.89 12.96 6.17
C GLU A 230 6.14 13.83 5.15
N LYS A 231 5.92 13.28 3.97
CA LYS A 231 5.36 13.96 2.80
C LYS A 231 4.24 13.19 2.09
N VAL A 232 3.63 12.25 2.82
CA VAL A 232 2.64 11.33 2.25
C VAL A 232 1.24 11.63 2.77
N VAL A 233 0.32 11.94 1.86
CA VAL A 233 -1.11 11.88 2.12
C VAL A 233 -1.62 10.45 1.88
N TRP A 234 -1.89 9.75 2.98
CA TRP A 234 -2.31 8.35 2.95
C TRP A 234 -3.81 8.21 2.71
N THR A 235 -4.18 7.25 1.87
CA THR A 235 -5.55 6.75 1.75
C THR A 235 -5.55 5.25 1.99
N VAL A 236 -6.19 4.79 3.06
CA VAL A 236 -6.35 3.36 3.36
C VAL A 236 -7.80 2.96 3.09
N PHE A 237 -8.03 2.15 2.07
CA PHE A 237 -9.38 1.70 1.73
C PHE A 237 -9.90 0.69 2.75
N GLN A 238 -11.17 0.81 3.12
CA GLN A 238 -11.79 -0.10 4.09
C GLN A 238 -12.14 -1.46 3.46
N GLU A 239 -12.47 -1.50 2.18
CA GLU A 239 -12.76 -2.73 1.46
C GLU A 239 -11.44 -3.45 1.09
N PRO A 240 -11.22 -4.69 1.56
CA PRO A 240 -10.02 -5.43 1.21
C PRO A 240 -10.10 -6.03 -0.21
N ILE A 241 -8.93 -6.23 -0.81
CA ILE A 241 -8.77 -7.13 -1.97
C ILE A 241 -8.80 -8.57 -1.45
N GLN A 242 -9.52 -9.44 -2.16
CA GLN A 242 -9.50 -10.87 -1.88
C GLN A 242 -8.64 -11.60 -2.92
N LEU A 243 -7.68 -12.39 -2.44
CA LEU A 243 -6.86 -13.29 -3.24
C LEU A 243 -7.01 -14.73 -2.73
N HIS A 244 -6.87 -15.73 -3.61
CA HIS A 244 -6.76 -17.10 -3.12
C HIS A 244 -5.50 -17.25 -2.27
N ARG A 245 -5.53 -18.11 -1.25
CA ARG A 245 -4.38 -18.36 -0.35
C ARG A 245 -3.09 -18.65 -1.12
N GLU A 246 -3.15 -19.47 -2.17
CA GLU A 246 -1.98 -19.81 -2.98
C GLU A 246 -1.42 -18.61 -3.77
N GLN A 247 -2.26 -17.64 -4.16
CA GLN A 247 -1.77 -16.40 -4.79
C GLN A 247 -0.97 -15.55 -3.81
N ILE A 248 -1.40 -15.49 -2.54
CA ILE A 248 -0.68 -14.79 -1.46
C ILE A 248 0.65 -15.50 -1.18
N LEU A 249 0.62 -16.83 -0.99
CA LEU A 249 1.82 -17.60 -0.66
C LEU A 249 2.87 -17.58 -1.79
N ALA A 250 2.44 -17.46 -3.06
CA ALA A 250 3.34 -17.38 -4.21
C ALA A 250 4.40 -16.27 -4.08
N PHE A 251 4.10 -15.16 -3.41
CA PHE A 251 5.07 -14.08 -3.19
C PHE A 251 6.28 -14.59 -2.40
N SER A 252 6.04 -15.22 -1.25
CA SER A 252 7.10 -15.78 -0.42
C SER A 252 7.77 -17.04 -0.98
N GLN A 253 7.07 -17.80 -1.81
CA GLN A 253 7.59 -19.03 -2.42
C GLN A 253 8.49 -18.74 -3.62
N LYS A 254 8.28 -17.62 -4.32
CA LYS A 254 8.95 -17.32 -5.59
C LYS A 254 10.00 -16.21 -5.48
N LEU A 255 9.86 -15.30 -4.52
CA LEU A 255 10.74 -14.13 -4.38
C LEU A 255 11.73 -14.32 -3.24
N TYR A 256 12.92 -13.74 -3.41
CA TYR A 256 14.01 -13.75 -2.45
C TYR A 256 14.57 -12.35 -2.26
N TYR A 257 15.02 -12.04 -1.04
CA TYR A 257 15.68 -10.79 -0.71
C TYR A 257 17.11 -10.70 -1.25
N ASP A 258 17.75 -11.85 -1.46
CA ASP A 258 19.17 -11.99 -1.80
C ASP A 258 19.36 -12.70 -3.15
N LYS A 259 20.52 -12.49 -3.79
CA LYS A 259 20.84 -13.06 -5.11
C LYS A 259 21.12 -14.56 -5.03
N GLU A 260 21.53 -15.03 -3.86
CA GLU A 260 21.83 -16.41 -3.51
C GLU A 260 20.56 -17.23 -3.24
N GLN A 261 19.39 -16.58 -3.14
CA GLN A 261 18.09 -17.19 -2.88
C GLN A 261 18.05 -18.01 -1.59
N THR A 262 18.73 -17.50 -0.56
CA THR A 262 18.76 -18.14 0.76
C THR A 262 17.66 -17.63 1.68
N LEU A 263 17.13 -16.43 1.42
CA LEU A 263 16.08 -15.80 2.21
C LEU A 263 14.86 -15.44 1.36
N SER A 264 13.81 -16.24 1.51
CA SER A 264 12.49 -15.93 0.93
C SER A 264 12.01 -14.54 1.33
N MET A 265 11.52 -13.77 0.36
CA MET A 265 10.99 -12.44 0.58
C MET A 265 9.60 -12.54 1.22
N LYS A 266 9.51 -12.13 2.48
CA LYS A 266 8.30 -12.09 3.31
C LYS A 266 8.60 -11.24 4.54
N ASP A 267 7.58 -10.81 5.25
CA ASP A 267 7.74 -9.97 6.44
C ASP A 267 8.52 -8.68 6.10
N ASN A 268 8.33 -8.18 4.87
CA ASN A 268 8.83 -6.89 4.39
C ASN A 268 7.94 -5.75 4.92
N VAL A 269 7.63 -5.76 6.21
CA VAL A 269 6.61 -4.93 6.84
C VAL A 269 7.28 -4.05 7.89
N ARG A 270 7.09 -2.73 7.81
CA ARG A 270 7.56 -1.82 8.87
C ARG A 270 6.67 -2.00 10.12
N PRO A 271 7.24 -2.03 11.33
CA PRO A 271 6.44 -2.01 12.56
C PRO A 271 5.52 -0.77 12.65
N LEU A 272 4.39 -0.91 13.35
CA LEU A 272 3.47 0.20 13.58
C LEU A 272 4.15 1.38 14.27
N GLN A 273 3.80 2.57 13.79
CA GLN A 273 4.22 3.84 14.34
C GLN A 273 3.11 4.43 15.21
N GLN A 274 3.49 5.27 16.18
CA GLN A 274 2.50 5.92 17.02
C GLN A 274 1.75 7.00 16.22
N PRO A 275 0.41 7.04 16.26
CA PRO A 275 -0.34 8.08 15.56
C PRO A 275 -0.06 9.49 16.10
N GLY A 276 0.43 9.61 17.35
CA GLY A 276 0.75 10.89 17.97
C GLY A 276 -0.49 11.78 18.08
N GLN A 277 -0.35 13.06 17.75
CA GLN A 277 -1.45 14.03 17.77
C GLN A 277 -2.28 14.08 16.47
N ARG A 278 -1.95 13.23 15.47
CA ARG A 278 -2.61 13.25 14.16
C ARG A 278 -4.05 12.76 14.27
N ALA A 279 -4.95 13.45 13.57
CA ALA A 279 -6.31 12.98 13.38
C ALA A 279 -6.39 12.12 12.11
N VAL A 280 -7.04 10.96 12.22
CA VAL A 280 -7.48 10.19 11.06
C VAL A 280 -8.88 10.63 10.69
N MET A 281 -9.09 10.95 9.41
CA MET A 281 -10.39 11.26 8.84
C MET A 281 -10.91 10.03 8.09
N LYS A 282 -12.22 9.96 7.85
CA LYS A 282 -12.83 8.97 6.97
C LYS A 282 -13.81 9.62 6.00
N SER A 283 -13.97 9.01 4.84
CA SER A 283 -14.96 9.46 3.86
C SER A 283 -16.38 9.38 4.41
N GLY A 284 -17.21 10.34 4.00
CA GLY A 284 -18.63 10.42 4.38
C GLY A 284 -19.59 10.06 3.26
N ALA A 285 -19.11 9.38 2.20
CA ALA A 285 -19.91 9.11 1.02
C ALA A 285 -21.20 8.39 1.42
N PRO A 286 -22.39 8.99 1.17
CA PRO A 286 -23.64 8.31 1.48
C PRO A 286 -23.67 7.02 0.65
N GLY A 287 -23.79 5.88 1.33
CA GLY A 287 -24.17 4.65 0.65
C GLY A 287 -25.45 4.93 -0.14
N GLN A 288 -25.57 4.39 -1.36
CA GLN A 288 -26.87 4.35 -1.99
C GLN A 288 -27.84 3.75 -0.97
N PRO A 289 -28.96 4.42 -0.62
CA PRO A 289 -29.99 3.74 0.12
C PRO A 289 -30.33 2.51 -0.71
N LEU A 290 -30.31 1.33 -0.07
CA LEU A 290 -30.87 0.11 -0.64
C LEU A 290 -32.17 0.51 -1.36
N PRO A 291 -32.41 0.10 -2.62
CA PRO A 291 -33.71 0.32 -3.22
C PRO A 291 -34.70 -0.31 -2.24
N TRP A 292 -35.49 0.57 -1.61
CA TRP A 292 -36.64 0.26 -0.80
C TRP A 292 -37.25 -1.02 -1.36
N ALA A 293 -37.28 -2.06 -0.51
CA ALA A 293 -37.97 -3.28 -0.88
C ALA A 293 -39.34 -2.86 -1.41
N LEU A 294 -39.59 -3.09 -2.70
CA LEU A 294 -40.91 -2.97 -3.27
C LEU A 294 -41.83 -3.72 -2.30
N PRO A 295 -42.89 -3.09 -1.74
CA PRO A 295 -43.80 -3.81 -0.89
C PRO A 295 -44.36 -4.95 -1.74
N ALA A 296 -43.94 -6.17 -1.42
CA ALA A 296 -44.47 -7.37 -2.02
C ALA A 296 -45.99 -7.28 -1.93
N LEU A 297 -46.65 -7.52 -3.06
CA LEU A 297 -48.09 -7.50 -3.20
C LEU A 297 -48.78 -8.20 -2.02
N LEU A 298 -49.35 -7.41 -1.11
CA LEU A 298 -50.51 -7.83 -0.33
C LEU A 298 -51.73 -7.25 -1.05
N GLY A 299 -52.12 -7.93 -2.13
CA GLY A 299 -53.44 -7.73 -2.73
C GLY A 299 -54.50 -8.19 -1.72
N PRO A 300 -55.55 -7.39 -1.46
CA PRO A 300 -56.57 -7.77 -0.48
C PRO A 300 -57.43 -8.92 -1.01
N MET A 301 -57.27 -10.10 -0.42
CA MET A 301 -58.29 -11.15 -0.44
C MET A 301 -59.46 -10.71 0.45
N LEU A 302 -60.35 -9.88 -0.09
CA LEU A 302 -61.66 -9.63 0.54
C LEU A 302 -62.71 -9.29 -0.53
N ALA A 303 -63.17 -10.31 -1.23
CA ALA A 303 -64.41 -10.26 -2.01
C ALA A 303 -65.01 -11.67 -2.19
N CYS A 304 -65.39 -12.31 -1.09
CA CYS A 304 -66.48 -13.30 -1.11
C CYS A 304 -67.69 -12.66 -0.47
N LEU A 305 -68.39 -11.85 -1.26
CA LEU A 305 -69.72 -11.36 -0.94
C LEU A 305 -70.72 -12.52 -1.12
N LEU A 306 -71.46 -12.73 -0.04
CA LEU A 306 -72.69 -13.49 0.08
C LEU A 306 -73.62 -13.26 -1.13
N ALA A 307 -73.88 -14.32 -1.89
CA ALA A 307 -75.03 -14.41 -2.79
C ALA A 307 -75.59 -15.84 -2.71
N GLY A 308 -76.24 -16.14 -1.59
CA GLY A 308 -77.10 -17.30 -1.45
C GLY A 308 -78.45 -16.81 -0.93
N PHE A 309 -79.39 -16.52 -1.84
CA PHE A 309 -80.83 -16.65 -1.68
C PHE A 309 -81.51 -16.40 -3.04
N LEU A 310 -82.35 -17.36 -3.47
CA LEU A 310 -83.29 -17.41 -4.62
C LEU A 310 -82.88 -18.29 -5.81
N GLN A 311 -82.94 -19.62 -5.64
CA GLN A 311 -83.99 -20.51 -6.20
C GLN A 311 -83.75 -21.96 -5.75
#